data_AF-A0A3R8T9H1-F1
#
_entry.id   AF-A0A3R8T9H1-F1
#
_cell.length_a   1.000
_cell.length_b   1.000
_cell.length_c   1.000
_cell.angle_alpha   90.00
_cell.angle_beta   90.00
_cell.angle_gamma   90.00
#
_symmetry.space_group_name_H-M   'P 1'
#
loop_
_entity.id
_entity.type
_entity.pdbx_description
1 polymer ?
#
loop_
_entity_poly.entity_id
_entity_poly.type
_entity_poly.pdbx_seq_one_letter_code
_entity_poly.pdbx_strand_id
1 'polypeptide(L)'
;MTGSKKKAPKLSPISQLQGVLLVLDNRSGRPTAEMLANVREMVGDALAVMQEPDPTKQKIAFVLLAIQQSTEVVVRVVRNKELTRVTVIDQPLYHWALREIHALAGAA
;
A
#
# COMPACT_ATOMS: atom_id res chain seq x y z
N MET A 1 39.99 2.40 11.40
CA MET A 1 39.00 1.45 11.97
C MET A 1 37.65 2.15 12.03
N THR A 2 36.73 1.86 11.10
CA THR A 2 35.38 2.45 11.11
C THR A 2 34.36 1.31 11.18
N GLY A 3 33.78 1.12 12.37
CA GLY A 3 32.78 0.09 12.63
C GLY A 3 31.43 0.47 12.03
N SER A 4 31.04 -0.20 10.95
CA SER A 4 29.70 -0.11 10.38
C SER A 4 28.65 -0.52 11.42
N LYS A 5 27.84 0.43 11.89
CA LYS A 5 26.67 0.16 12.73
C LYS A 5 25.71 -0.76 11.96
N LYS A 6 25.68 -2.04 12.34
CA LYS A 6 24.71 -3.02 11.82
C LYS A 6 23.30 -2.51 12.16
N LYS A 7 22.51 -2.15 11.15
CA LYS A 7 21.07 -1.90 11.32
C LYS A 7 20.44 -3.18 11.88
N ALA A 8 19.78 -3.06 13.02
CA ALA A 8 19.04 -4.16 13.62
C ALA A 8 18.04 -4.72 12.58
N PRO A 9 17.94 -6.06 12.42
CA PRO A 9 16.99 -6.64 11.51
C PRO A 9 15.59 -6.24 11.96
N LYS A 10 14.84 -5.56 11.08
CA LYS A 10 13.41 -5.32 11.29
C LYS A 10 12.75 -6.69 11.40
N LEU A 11 12.38 -7.09 12.61
CA LEU A 11 11.66 -8.34 12.85
C LEU A 11 10.38 -8.32 12.02
N SER A 12 10.09 -9.43 11.34
CA SER A 12 8.87 -9.50 10.53
C SER A 12 7.65 -9.42 11.46
N PRO A 13 6.57 -8.73 11.06
CA PRO A 13 5.35 -8.61 11.88
C PRO A 13 4.76 -9.97 12.27
N ILE A 14 4.94 -10.98 11.42
CA ILE A 14 4.54 -12.37 11.68
C ILE A 14 5.32 -12.93 12.87
N SER A 15 6.63 -12.68 12.95
CA SER A 15 7.48 -13.11 14.06
C SER A 15 7.09 -12.45 15.40
N GLN A 16 6.63 -11.20 15.36
CA GLN A 16 6.16 -10.49 16.55
C GLN A 16 4.82 -11.04 17.05
N LEU A 17 3.88 -11.31 16.15
CA LEU A 17 2.59 -11.93 16.47
C LEU A 17 2.74 -13.38 16.97
N GLN A 18 3.66 -14.15 16.39
CA GLN A 18 4.02 -15.49 16.87
C GLN A 18 4.59 -15.47 18.29
N GLY A 19 5.40 -14.45 18.63
CA GLY A 19 5.91 -14.27 19.98
C GLY A 19 4.81 -14.02 21.01
N VAL A 20 3.78 -13.25 20.67
CA VAL A 20 2.62 -13.00 21.55
C VAL A 20 1.80 -14.26 21.78
N LEU A 21 1.52 -15.03 20.73
CA LEU A 21 0.77 -16.29 20.84
C LEU A 21 1.50 -17.30 21.74
N LEU A 22 2.83 -17.38 21.64
CA LEU A 22 3.65 -18.31 22.43
C LEU A 22 3.71 -17.93 23.92
N VAL A 23 3.58 -16.64 24.23
CA VAL A 23 3.48 -16.15 25.62
C VAL A 23 2.08 -16.39 26.20
N LEU A 24 1.03 -16.32 25.38
CA LEU A 24 -0.34 -16.61 25.78
C LEU A 24 -0.58 -18.12 25.97
N ASP A 25 -0.01 -18.98 25.12
CA ASP A 25 -0.14 -20.44 25.23
C ASP A 25 0.57 -21.03 26.47
N ASN A 26 1.65 -20.38 26.95
CA ASN A 26 2.45 -20.89 28.06
C ASN A 26 1.91 -20.56 29.46
N ARG A 27 0.74 -19.90 29.61
CA ARG A 27 0.19 -19.55 30.93
C ARG A 27 -1.31 -19.85 31.06
N SER A 28 -1.62 -20.80 31.95
CA SER A 28 -2.96 -21.18 32.39
C SER A 28 -3.64 -20.18 33.36
N GLY A 29 -3.25 -18.90 33.34
CA GLY A 29 -3.71 -17.87 34.28
C GLY A 29 -4.08 -16.57 33.58
N ARG A 30 -5.14 -15.90 34.09
CA ARG A 30 -5.68 -14.65 33.52
C ARG A 30 -4.57 -13.61 33.29
N PRO A 31 -4.43 -13.08 32.06
CA PRO A 31 -3.36 -12.13 31.73
C PRO A 31 -3.47 -10.84 32.55
N THR A 32 -2.33 -10.29 32.96
CA THR A 32 -2.26 -9.03 33.70
C THR A 32 -2.56 -7.83 32.80
N ALA A 33 -3.12 -6.76 33.36
CA ALA A 33 -3.55 -5.58 32.60
C ALA A 33 -2.42 -4.90 31.81
N GLU A 34 -1.21 -4.85 32.39
CA GLU A 34 -0.01 -4.33 31.70
C GLU A 34 0.38 -5.16 30.48
N MET A 35 0.18 -6.48 30.54
CA MET A 35 0.50 -7.38 29.44
C MET A 35 -0.48 -7.22 28.28
N LEU A 36 -1.77 -7.02 28.59
CA LEU A 36 -2.78 -6.70 27.57
C LEU A 36 -2.52 -5.33 26.92
N ALA A 37 -2.03 -4.35 27.67
CA ALA A 37 -1.64 -3.04 27.14
C ALA A 37 -0.45 -3.16 26.16
N ASN A 38 0.60 -3.90 26.53
CA ASN A 38 1.76 -4.14 25.67
C ASN A 38 1.38 -4.92 24.40
N VAL A 39 0.50 -5.91 24.52
CA VAL A 39 -0.02 -6.65 23.36
C VAL A 39 -0.84 -5.73 22.45
N ARG A 40 -1.68 -4.86 23.01
CA ARG A 40 -2.45 -3.88 22.23
C ARG A 40 -1.55 -2.91 21.48
N GLU A 41 -0.47 -2.45 22.09
CA GLU A 41 0.51 -1.56 21.47
C GLU A 41 1.27 -2.27 20.33
N MET A 42 1.80 -3.47 20.58
CA MET A 42 2.46 -4.27 19.54
C MET A 42 1.54 -4.64 18.37
N VAL A 43 0.29 -5.00 18.65
CA VAL A 43 -0.69 -5.29 17.60
C VAL A 43 -1.09 -4.01 16.87
N GLY A 44 -1.19 -2.88 17.56
CA GLY A 44 -1.41 -1.56 16.96
C GLY A 44 -0.30 -1.17 16.00
N ASP A 45 0.97 -1.38 16.39
CA ASP A 45 2.14 -1.13 15.55
C ASP A 45 2.20 -2.09 14.36
N ALA A 46 1.92 -3.38 14.59
CA ALA A 46 1.85 -4.38 13.51
C ALA A 46 0.72 -4.04 12.51
N LEU A 47 -0.43 -3.56 13.00
CA LEU A 47 -1.53 -3.09 12.17
C LEU A 47 -1.16 -1.81 11.42
N ALA A 48 -0.47 -0.86 12.05
CA ALA A 48 -0.01 0.36 11.40
C ALA A 48 1.00 0.07 10.27
N VAL A 49 1.89 -0.90 10.46
CA VAL A 49 2.83 -1.38 9.43
C VAL A 49 2.09 -2.17 8.33
N MET A 50 1.08 -2.97 8.65
CA MET A 50 0.23 -3.61 7.65
C MET A 50 -0.66 -2.63 6.88
N GLN A 51 -0.94 -1.46 7.48
CA GLN A 51 -1.64 -0.34 6.87
C GLN A 51 -0.71 0.61 6.12
N GLU A 52 0.62 0.41 6.14
CA GLU A 52 1.51 1.10 5.19
C GLU A 52 0.96 0.83 3.79
N PRO A 53 0.63 1.88 3.01
CA PRO A 53 -0.05 1.70 1.75
C PRO A 53 0.85 0.86 0.86
N ASP A 54 0.35 -0.34 0.52
CA ASP A 54 1.02 -1.28 -0.37
C ASP A 54 1.70 -0.50 -1.50
N PRO A 55 3.03 -0.61 -1.66
CA PRO A 55 3.78 0.19 -2.62
C PRO A 55 3.24 0.00 -4.04
N THR A 56 2.63 -1.15 -4.33
CA THR A 56 1.93 -1.44 -5.58
C THR A 56 0.70 -0.57 -5.74
N LYS A 57 -0.13 -0.44 -4.70
CA LYS A 57 -1.33 0.42 -4.70
C LYS A 57 -0.94 1.90 -4.84
N GLN A 58 0.14 2.33 -4.19
CA GLN A 58 0.64 3.69 -4.33
C GLN A 58 1.09 3.98 -5.76
N LYS A 59 1.83 3.04 -6.39
CA LYS A 59 2.23 3.15 -7.78
C LYS A 59 1.02 3.19 -8.72
N ILE A 60 0.03 2.32 -8.53
CA ILE A 60 -1.21 2.31 -9.31
C ILE A 60 -1.93 3.65 -9.19
N ALA A 61 -2.10 4.18 -7.98
CA ALA A 61 -2.76 5.46 -7.75
C ALA A 61 -2.04 6.61 -8.48
N PHE A 62 -0.71 6.63 -8.45
CA PHE A 62 0.08 7.65 -9.15
C PHE A 62 -0.04 7.56 -10.67
N VAL A 63 -0.05 6.35 -11.22
CA VAL A 63 -0.24 6.11 -12.66
C VAL A 63 -1.63 6.56 -13.10
N LEU A 64 -2.69 6.25 -12.33
CA LEU A 64 -4.04 6.72 -12.62
C LEU A 64 -4.16 8.24 -12.57
N LEU A 65 -3.51 8.88 -11.59
CA LEU A 65 -3.46 10.33 -11.50
C LEU A 65 -2.77 10.95 -12.72
N ALA A 66 -1.68 10.36 -13.21
CA ALA A 66 -0.99 10.83 -14.40
C ALA A 66 -1.87 10.76 -15.66
N ILE A 67 -2.69 9.72 -15.82
CA ILE A 67 -3.69 9.65 -16.91
C ILE A 67 -4.70 10.79 -16.78
N GLN A 68 -5.23 11.02 -15.57
CA GLN A 68 -6.21 12.07 -15.33
C GLN A 68 -5.64 13.45 -15.65
N GLN A 69 -4.40 13.74 -15.25
CA GLN A 69 -3.78 15.04 -15.50
C GLN A 69 -3.35 15.25 -16.96
N SER A 70 -3.13 14.17 -17.71
CA SER A 70 -2.72 14.23 -19.12
C SER A 70 -3.89 14.15 -20.11
N THR A 71 -5.13 14.01 -19.62
CA THR A 71 -6.33 13.88 -20.47
C THR A 71 -7.45 14.81 -20.04
N GLU A 72 -8.18 15.33 -21.02
CA GLU A 72 -9.43 16.03 -20.84
C GLU A 72 -10.58 15.15 -21.32
N VAL A 73 -11.55 14.87 -20.45
CA VAL A 73 -12.70 14.01 -20.75
C VAL A 73 -13.96 14.85 -20.80
N VAL A 74 -14.61 14.87 -21.96
CA VAL A 74 -15.87 15.59 -22.19
C VAL A 74 -16.94 14.58 -22.58
N VAL A 75 -17.97 14.44 -21.74
CA VAL A 75 -19.13 13.59 -22.02
C VAL A 75 -20.26 14.47 -22.58
N ARG A 76 -20.82 14.09 -23.73
CA ARG A 76 -21.96 14.77 -24.36
C ARG A 76 -23.02 13.77 -24.75
N VAL A 77 -24.29 14.12 -24.52
CA VAL A 77 -25.42 13.32 -25.02
C VAL A 77 -25.83 13.84 -26.40
N VAL A 78 -25.79 12.97 -27.41
CA VAL A 78 -26.20 13.29 -28.79
C VAL A 78 -27.16 12.21 -29.26
N ARG A 79 -28.36 12.61 -29.70
CA ARG A 79 -29.42 11.69 -30.15
C ARG A 79 -29.70 10.57 -29.13
N ASN A 80 -29.80 10.94 -27.85
CA ASN A 80 -30.02 10.02 -26.73
C ASN A 80 -28.92 8.96 -26.53
N LYS A 81 -27.70 9.20 -27.07
CA LYS A 81 -26.51 8.38 -26.84
C LYS A 81 -25.44 9.19 -26.14
N GLU A 82 -24.81 8.61 -25.12
CA GLU A 82 -23.63 9.18 -24.49
C GLU A 82 -22.41 9.02 -25.40
N LEU A 83 -21.78 10.14 -25.72
CA LEU A 83 -20.52 10.21 -26.45
C LEU A 83 -19.46 10.77 -25.51
N THR A 84 -18.48 9.94 -25.18
CA THR A 84 -17.31 10.35 -24.41
C THR A 84 -16.18 10.70 -25.37
N ARG A 85 -15.74 11.95 -25.33
CA ARG A 85 -14.54 12.42 -26.03
C ARG A 85 -13.42 12.53 -25.01
N VAL A 86 -12.31 11.87 -25.30
CA VAL A 86 -11.07 11.99 -24.53
C VAL A 86 -10.05 12.70 -25.42
N THR A 87 -9.51 13.82 -24.95
CA THR A 87 -8.44 14.57 -25.60
C THR A 87 -7.18 14.42 -24.75
N VAL A 88 -6.07 14.00 -25.36
CA VAL A 88 -4.77 13.97 -24.66
C VAL A 88 -4.16 15.36 -24.71
N ILE A 89 -3.96 15.98 -23.55
CA ILE A 89 -3.42 17.34 -23.41
C ILE A 89 -1.92 17.35 -23.07
N ASP A 90 -1.39 16.24 -22.53
CA ASP A 90 0.04 16.04 -22.29
C ASP A 90 0.47 14.67 -22.82
N GLN A 91 1.04 14.66 -24.03
CA GLN A 91 1.48 13.43 -24.68
C GLN A 91 2.59 12.70 -23.91
N PRO A 92 3.69 13.36 -23.49
CA PRO A 92 4.74 12.70 -22.74
C PRO A 92 4.24 11.99 -21.47
N LEU A 93 3.43 12.67 -20.66
CA LEU A 93 2.89 12.12 -19.42
C LEU A 93 1.92 10.96 -19.68
N TYR A 94 1.06 11.09 -20.70
CA TYR A 94 0.12 10.05 -21.11
C TYR A 94 0.84 8.77 -21.55
N HIS A 95 1.86 8.89 -22.42
CA HIS A 95 2.61 7.72 -22.89
C HIS A 95 3.43 7.05 -21.78
N TRP A 96 4.00 7.84 -20.87
CA TRP A 96 4.65 7.31 -19.68
C TRP A 96 3.66 6.52 -18.83
N ALA A 97 2.48 7.07 -18.54
CA ALA A 97 1.47 6.41 -17.72
C ALA A 97 1.00 5.10 -18.37
N LEU A 98 0.74 5.08 -19.68
CA LEU A 98 0.39 3.85 -20.40
C LEU A 98 1.48 2.78 -20.32
N ARG A 99 2.76 3.16 -20.43
CA ARG A 99 3.87 2.22 -20.28
C ARG A 99 3.87 1.57 -18.90
N GLU A 100 3.64 2.35 -17.85
CA GLU A 100 3.57 1.83 -16.48
C GLU A 100 2.35 0.92 -16.28
N ILE A 101 1.19 1.22 -16.86
CA ILE A 101 0.02 0.32 -16.83
C ILE A 101 0.35 -1.02 -17.48
N HIS A 102 0.98 -1.01 -18.66
CA HIS A 102 1.37 -2.25 -19.34
C HIS A 102 2.40 -3.04 -18.54
N ALA A 103 3.37 -2.37 -17.90
CA ALA A 103 4.33 -3.02 -17.03
C ALA A 103 3.66 -3.66 -15.80
N LEU A 104 2.64 -3.00 -15.23
CA LEU A 104 1.85 -3.54 -14.12
C LEU A 104 0.96 -4.72 -14.55
N ALA A 105 0.35 -4.64 -15.73
CA ALA A 105 -0.52 -5.69 -16.27
C ALA A 105 0.25 -6.91 -16.79
N GLY A 106 1.47 -6.72 -17.33
CA GLY A 106 2.33 -7.79 -17.82
C GLY A 106 3.15 -8.49 -16.73
N ALA A 107 3.10 -7.99 -15.49
CA ALA A 107 3.72 -8.61 -14.32
C ALA A 107 2.75 -9.51 -13.52
N ALA A 108 1.49 -9.63 -13.97
CA ALA A 108 0.43 -10.42 -13.35
C ALA A 108 0.26 -11.80 -14.02
#